data_AF-A0A7X3XIP4-F1
#
_entry.id   AF-A0A7X3XIP4-F1
#
_cell.length_a   1.000
_cell.length_b   1.000
_cell.length_c   1.000
_cell.angle_alpha   90.00
_cell.angle_beta   90.00
_cell.angle_gamma   90.00
#
_symmetry.space_group_name_H-M   'P 1'
#
loop_
_entity.id
_entity.type
_entity.pdbx_description
1 polymer ?
#
loop_
_entity_poly.entity_id
_entity_poly.type
_entity_poly.pdbx_seq_one_letter_code
_entity_poly.pdbx_strand_id
1 'polypeptide(L)'
;MKITEASEDIHRAIVKGNTVEVSITQPVSARYIHFTITWSGGKVRLVYPNNPDDYIADFLMAWPAEGSSIVGVNEIQVCVGGVPENVKCYNHTSESFIDVGVFTNTIYIDVPHPIRESSISFTVSWTSRDETKQNSKKLTYTNEDAAPKETEKWKIQ
;
A
#
# COMPACT_ATOMS: atom_id res chain seq x y z
N MET A 1 14.59 -3.99 18.93
CA MET A 1 13.22 -4.07 18.39
C MET A 1 12.29 -4.37 19.54
N LYS A 2 11.24 -3.56 19.76
CA LYS A 2 10.26 -3.74 20.84
C LYS A 2 8.93 -4.10 20.18
N ILE A 3 8.35 -5.24 20.52
CA ILE A 3 7.00 -5.63 20.06
C ILE A 3 6.03 -4.99 21.05
N THR A 4 5.25 -4.00 20.60
CA THR A 4 4.37 -3.23 21.48
C THR A 4 2.93 -3.72 21.47
N GLU A 5 2.52 -4.53 20.47
CA GLU A 5 1.15 -5.03 20.32
C GLU A 5 1.16 -6.39 19.59
N ALA A 6 1.61 -7.45 20.26
CA ALA A 6 1.38 -8.81 19.76
C ALA A 6 -0.04 -9.25 20.15
N SER A 7 -0.83 -9.78 19.20
CA SER A 7 -2.01 -10.56 19.59
C SER A 7 -1.56 -11.78 20.40
N GLU A 8 -2.47 -12.38 21.17
CA GLU A 8 -2.19 -13.56 22.01
C GLU A 8 -1.63 -14.76 21.20
N ASP A 9 -1.70 -14.70 19.88
CA ASP A 9 -1.27 -15.75 18.95
C ASP A 9 0.22 -15.63 18.53
N ILE A 10 0.89 -14.51 18.81
CA ILE A 10 2.30 -14.30 18.45
C ILE A 10 3.18 -14.53 19.67
N HIS A 11 3.93 -15.64 19.67
CA HIS A 11 4.77 -16.03 20.81
C HIS A 11 6.13 -15.34 20.83
N ARG A 12 6.74 -15.13 19.65
CA ARG A 12 8.07 -14.54 19.52
C ARG A 12 8.33 -14.04 18.09
N ALA A 13 9.05 -12.92 17.97
CA ALA A 13 9.75 -12.55 16.74
C ALA A 13 11.27 -12.63 16.98
N ILE A 14 12.00 -13.29 16.09
CA ILE A 14 13.46 -13.49 16.16
C ILE A 14 14.08 -12.86 14.93
N VAL A 15 15.10 -12.02 15.12
CA VAL A 15 15.90 -11.51 14.00
C VAL A 15 17.13 -12.41 13.85
N LYS A 16 17.29 -13.02 12.67
CA LYS A 16 18.46 -13.83 12.29
C LYS A 16 19.09 -13.22 11.03
N GLY A 17 20.17 -12.46 11.22
CA GLY A 17 20.79 -11.72 10.12
C GLY A 17 19.81 -10.72 9.50
N ASN A 18 19.50 -10.89 8.22
CA ASN A 18 18.52 -10.09 7.47
C ASN A 18 17.09 -10.68 7.48
N THR A 19 16.85 -11.76 8.24
CA THR A 19 15.55 -12.44 8.30
C THR A 19 14.85 -12.16 9.63
N VAL A 20 13.54 -11.95 9.60
CA VAL A 20 12.68 -11.90 10.80
C VAL A 20 11.77 -13.13 10.77
N GLU A 21 11.93 -14.01 11.77
CA GLU A 21 11.04 -15.16 11.97
C GLU A 21 9.99 -14.80 13.03
N VAL A 22 8.71 -14.93 12.70
CA VAL A 22 7.62 -14.74 13.65
C VAL A 22 6.91 -16.06 13.88
N SER A 23 6.95 -16.57 15.12
CA SER A 23 6.29 -17.82 15.49
C SER A 23 4.86 -17.56 15.94
N ILE A 24 3.91 -18.20 15.27
CA ILE A 24 2.49 -18.14 15.56
C ILE A 24 2.10 -19.43 16.29
N THR A 25 1.61 -19.33 17.53
CA THR A 25 1.37 -20.48 18.41
C THR A 25 -0.03 -21.06 18.36
N GLN A 26 -0.97 -20.34 17.78
CA GLN A 26 -2.34 -20.81 17.55
C GLN A 26 -2.76 -20.50 16.11
N PRO A 27 -3.59 -21.33 15.47
CA PRO A 27 -4.12 -20.99 14.16
C PRO A 27 -4.86 -19.66 14.26
N VAL A 28 -4.43 -18.68 13.47
CA VAL A 28 -5.03 -17.35 13.51
C VAL A 28 -6.47 -17.48 13.01
N SER A 29 -7.45 -17.11 13.83
CA SER A 29 -8.86 -17.20 13.44
C SER A 29 -9.23 -16.20 12.34
N ALA A 30 -8.44 -15.14 12.18
CA ALA A 30 -8.56 -14.18 11.10
C ALA A 30 -8.04 -14.75 9.77
N ARG A 31 -8.72 -14.40 8.68
CA ARG A 31 -8.34 -14.77 7.30
C ARG A 31 -6.95 -14.27 6.90
N TYR A 32 -6.53 -13.14 7.48
CA TYR A 32 -5.23 -12.52 7.21
C TYR A 32 -4.50 -12.21 8.52
N ILE A 33 -3.17 -12.30 8.45
CA ILE A 33 -2.23 -11.96 9.51
C ILE A 33 -1.48 -10.72 9.06
N HIS A 34 -1.56 -9.65 9.85
CA HIS A 34 -0.88 -8.40 9.56
C HIS A 34 0.39 -8.28 10.42
N PHE A 35 1.55 -8.15 9.78
CA PHE A 35 2.79 -7.82 10.47
C PHE A 35 3.17 -6.37 10.17
N THR A 36 3.53 -5.63 11.21
CA THR A 36 4.24 -4.35 11.04
C THR A 36 5.65 -4.54 11.57
N ILE A 37 6.63 -4.42 10.68
CA ILE A 37 8.06 -4.52 11.03
C ILE A 37 8.63 -3.11 10.95
N THR A 38 9.21 -2.64 12.05
CA THR A 38 9.79 -1.30 12.17
C THR A 38 11.28 -1.39 12.47
N TRP A 39 12.09 -0.58 11.78
CA TRP A 39 13.54 -0.41 12.03
C TRP A 39 13.90 1.07 12.05
N SER A 40 15.15 1.40 12.35
CA SER A 40 15.60 2.78 12.59
C SER A 40 15.43 3.74 11.41
N GLY A 41 15.20 3.23 10.19
CA GLY A 41 15.06 4.02 8.97
C GLY A 41 13.77 3.75 8.20
N GLY A 42 12.82 2.99 8.76
CA GLY A 42 11.62 2.65 8.01
C GLY A 42 10.69 1.67 8.70
N LYS A 43 9.58 1.42 8.02
CA LYS A 43 8.59 0.42 8.41
C LYS A 43 8.10 -0.30 7.15
N VAL A 44 7.82 -1.60 7.28
CA VAL A 44 7.10 -2.37 6.26
C VAL A 44 5.89 -3.02 6.91
N ARG A 45 4.78 -3.05 6.18
CA ARG A 45 3.59 -3.80 6.57
C ARG A 45 3.42 -4.99 5.64
N LEU A 46 3.36 -6.19 6.20
CA LEU A 46 3.13 -7.43 5.47
C LEU A 46 1.75 -7.96 5.83
N VAL A 47 1.06 -8.54 4.84
CA VAL A 47 -0.25 -9.16 5.06
C VAL A 47 -0.22 -10.57 4.48
N TYR A 48 -0.29 -11.59 5.33
CA TYR A 48 -0.26 -12.99 4.91
C TYR A 48 -1.64 -13.62 5.08
N PRO A 49 -2.16 -14.36 4.09
CA PRO A 49 -3.36 -15.17 4.32
C PRO A 49 -3.02 -16.32 5.27
N ASN A 50 -3.95 -16.67 6.14
CA ASN A 50 -3.79 -17.78 7.07
C ASN A 50 -3.90 -19.16 6.37
N ASN A 51 -4.61 -19.23 5.24
CA ASN A 51 -4.67 -20.39 4.36
C ASN A 51 -3.96 -20.07 3.03
N PRO A 52 -2.96 -20.86 2.59
CA PRO A 52 -2.33 -20.68 1.29
C PRO A 52 -3.30 -20.83 0.11
N ASP A 53 -4.45 -21.48 0.27
CA ASP A 53 -5.47 -21.55 -0.78
C ASP A 53 -6.39 -20.31 -0.82
N ASP A 54 -6.33 -19.44 0.21
CA ASP A 54 -7.10 -18.21 0.30
C ASP A 54 -6.41 -17.00 -0.36
N TYR A 55 -5.44 -17.25 -1.26
CA TYR A 55 -4.82 -16.23 -2.10
C TYR A 55 -5.82 -15.67 -3.12
N ILE A 56 -6.84 -14.99 -2.62
CA ILE A 56 -7.74 -14.17 -3.43
C ILE A 56 -7.05 -12.83 -3.63
N ALA A 57 -6.85 -12.44 -4.89
CA ALA A 57 -6.22 -11.18 -5.28
C ALA A 57 -7.07 -9.93 -4.99
N ASP A 58 -7.71 -9.88 -3.83
CA ASP A 58 -8.49 -8.73 -3.38
C ASP A 58 -7.58 -7.62 -2.89
N PHE A 59 -8.03 -6.38 -3.05
CA PHE A 59 -7.42 -5.24 -2.37
C PHE A 59 -7.60 -5.40 -0.86
N LEU A 60 -6.51 -5.28 -0.10
CA LEU A 60 -6.56 -5.35 1.36
C LEU A 60 -6.46 -3.95 1.97
N MET A 61 -5.42 -3.20 1.60
CA MET A 61 -5.20 -1.85 2.11
C MET A 61 -4.19 -1.05 1.28
N ALA A 62 -4.17 0.26 1.50
CA ALA A 62 -3.11 1.15 1.02
C ALA A 62 -2.43 1.88 2.20
N TRP A 63 -1.15 2.20 2.05
CA TRP A 63 -0.39 3.03 2.97
C TRP A 63 0.40 4.12 2.21
N PRO A 64 0.21 5.42 2.51
CA PRO A 64 -0.81 5.97 3.41
C PRO A 64 -2.23 5.57 2.98
N ALA A 65 -3.19 5.67 3.91
CA ALA A 65 -4.56 5.29 3.62
C ALA A 65 -5.14 6.19 2.52
N GLU A 66 -6.03 5.65 1.70
CA GLU A 66 -6.78 6.46 0.72
C GLU A 66 -7.45 7.66 1.40
N GLY A 67 -7.43 8.82 0.74
CA GLY A 67 -7.94 10.08 1.26
C GLY A 67 -6.98 10.82 2.21
N SER A 68 -5.82 10.24 2.53
CA SER A 68 -4.81 10.92 3.34
C SER A 68 -4.06 11.99 2.54
N SER A 69 -3.41 12.90 3.28
CA SER A 69 -2.39 13.79 2.75
C SER A 69 -1.17 12.99 2.27
N ILE A 70 -0.63 13.35 1.12
CA ILE A 70 0.55 12.73 0.50
C ILE A 70 1.82 13.61 0.62
N VAL A 71 1.74 14.70 1.39
CA VAL A 71 2.86 15.61 1.62
C VAL A 71 4.04 14.87 2.26
N GLY A 72 5.22 14.98 1.63
CA GLY A 72 6.44 14.30 2.06
C GLY A 72 6.44 12.78 1.90
N VAL A 73 5.43 12.21 1.24
CA VAL A 73 5.36 10.77 0.97
C VAL A 73 5.99 10.48 -0.39
N ASN A 74 7.04 9.66 -0.41
CA ASN A 74 7.72 9.27 -1.65
C ASN A 74 7.13 8.00 -2.27
N GLU A 75 6.40 7.21 -1.50
CA GLU A 75 5.96 5.88 -1.91
C GLU A 75 4.60 5.56 -1.30
N ILE A 76 3.71 5.00 -2.12
CA ILE A 76 2.45 4.39 -1.69
C ILE A 76 2.60 2.87 -1.78
N GLN A 77 2.21 2.18 -0.72
CA GLN A 77 2.19 0.72 -0.64
C GLN A 77 0.75 0.23 -0.75
N VAL A 78 0.48 -0.62 -1.75
CA VAL A 78 -0.82 -1.26 -1.94
C VAL A 78 -0.68 -2.74 -1.63
N CYS A 79 -1.29 -3.18 -0.54
CA CYS A 79 -1.29 -4.58 -0.14
C CYS A 79 -2.51 -5.28 -0.73
N VAL A 80 -2.26 -6.40 -1.40
CA VAL A 80 -3.30 -7.25 -1.97
C VAL A 80 -3.21 -8.65 -1.38
N GLY A 81 -4.24 -9.47 -1.57
CA GLY A 81 -4.17 -10.88 -1.21
C GLY A 81 -3.31 -11.65 -2.22
N GLY A 82 -2.22 -12.24 -1.76
CA GLY A 82 -1.31 -13.00 -2.62
C GLY A 82 -0.41 -12.17 -3.52
N VAL A 83 0.42 -12.88 -4.28
CA VAL A 83 1.40 -12.23 -5.16
C VAL A 83 0.67 -11.74 -6.41
N PRO A 84 0.59 -10.43 -6.66
CA PRO A 84 -0.05 -9.90 -7.85
C PRO A 84 0.83 -10.10 -9.08
N GLU A 85 0.19 -10.35 -10.21
CA GLU A 85 0.83 -10.40 -11.52
C GLU A 85 0.27 -9.33 -12.46
N ASN A 86 0.94 -9.11 -13.58
CA ASN A 86 0.53 -8.15 -14.63
C ASN A 86 0.16 -6.76 -14.08
N VAL A 87 0.90 -6.29 -13.08
CA VAL A 87 0.57 -5.06 -12.37
C VAL A 87 0.78 -3.85 -13.27
N LYS A 88 -0.22 -2.96 -13.31
CA LYS A 88 -0.17 -1.68 -14.01
C LYS A 88 -0.69 -0.58 -13.09
N CYS A 89 -0.06 0.59 -13.15
CA CYS A 89 -0.53 1.78 -12.44
C CYS A 89 -0.68 2.94 -13.40
N TYR A 90 -1.87 3.54 -13.43
CA TYR A 90 -2.15 4.76 -14.19
C TYR A 90 -2.24 5.94 -13.23
N ASN A 91 -1.40 6.95 -13.45
CA ASN A 91 -1.46 8.22 -12.76
C ASN A 91 -2.42 9.16 -13.51
N HIS A 92 -3.53 9.52 -12.87
CA HIS A 92 -4.55 10.40 -13.46
C HIS A 92 -4.12 11.86 -13.50
N THR A 93 -3.13 12.26 -12.71
CA THR A 93 -2.63 13.64 -12.70
C THR A 93 -1.73 13.91 -13.90
N SER A 94 -0.87 12.96 -14.26
CA SER A 94 0.00 13.06 -15.44
C SER A 94 -0.58 12.42 -16.70
N GLU A 95 -1.76 11.80 -16.60
CA GLU A 95 -2.41 11.02 -17.66
C GLU A 95 -1.49 9.96 -18.30
N SER A 96 -0.74 9.23 -17.45
CA SER A 96 0.26 8.28 -17.92
C SER A 96 0.35 7.03 -17.06
N PHE A 97 0.80 5.93 -17.66
CA PHE A 97 1.24 4.77 -16.88
C PHE A 97 2.58 5.07 -16.20
N ILE A 98 2.75 4.54 -14.98
CA ILE A 98 3.99 4.62 -14.22
C ILE A 98 4.45 3.23 -13.83
N ASP A 99 5.77 3.08 -13.72
CA ASP A 99 6.38 1.85 -13.23
C ASP A 99 6.04 1.64 -11.76
N VAL A 100 5.94 0.37 -11.37
CA VAL A 100 5.66 -0.04 -9.99
C VAL A 100 6.61 -1.15 -9.56
N GLY A 101 7.02 -1.10 -8.31
CA GLY A 101 7.69 -2.23 -7.66
C GLY A 101 6.66 -3.25 -7.20
N VAL A 102 6.99 -4.54 -7.28
CA VAL A 102 6.21 -5.60 -6.63
C VAL A 102 7.15 -6.42 -5.77
N PHE A 103 6.86 -6.49 -4.48
CA PHE A 103 7.56 -7.38 -3.56
C PHE A 103 6.54 -8.14 -2.74
N THR A 104 6.57 -9.46 -2.84
CA THR A 104 5.58 -10.36 -2.22
C THR A 104 4.16 -9.99 -2.63
N ASN A 105 3.31 -9.54 -1.72
CA ASN A 105 1.93 -9.14 -1.97
C ASN A 105 1.71 -7.62 -1.92
N THR A 106 2.80 -6.85 -1.98
CA THR A 106 2.77 -5.39 -1.92
C THR A 106 3.22 -4.80 -3.25
N ILE A 107 2.41 -3.89 -3.77
CA ILE A 107 2.72 -3.06 -4.93
C ILE A 107 3.20 -1.71 -4.39
N TYR A 108 4.33 -1.25 -4.90
CA TYR A 108 5.00 -0.02 -4.53
C TYR A 108 4.86 0.97 -5.67
N ILE A 109 4.26 2.12 -5.37
CA ILE A 109 3.99 3.18 -6.33
C ILE A 109 4.81 4.39 -5.90
N ASP A 110 5.76 4.78 -6.75
CA ASP A 110 6.51 6.01 -6.53
C ASP A 110 5.58 7.21 -6.69
N VAL A 111 5.58 8.08 -5.68
CA VAL A 111 4.83 9.32 -5.72
C VAL A 111 5.69 10.34 -6.49
N PRO A 112 5.19 10.90 -7.60
CA PRO A 112 5.96 11.86 -8.39
C PRO A 112 6.13 13.16 -7.59
N HIS A 113 7.37 13.65 -7.50
CA HIS A 113 7.69 14.91 -6.85
C HIS A 113 8.35 15.89 -7.83
N PRO A 114 8.10 17.21 -7.67
CA PRO A 114 7.14 17.81 -6.75
C PRO A 114 5.68 17.64 -7.21
N ILE A 115 4.75 17.47 -6.27
CA ILE A 115 3.30 17.43 -6.55
C ILE A 115 2.79 18.88 -6.57
N ARG A 116 2.22 19.32 -7.69
CA ARG A 116 1.73 20.71 -7.84
C ARG A 116 0.22 20.82 -7.68
N GLU A 117 -0.47 19.72 -7.94
CA GLU A 117 -1.91 19.63 -7.92
C GLU A 117 -2.39 19.40 -6.50
N SER A 118 -3.56 19.95 -6.15
CA SER A 118 -4.18 19.77 -4.83
C SER A 118 -4.68 18.34 -4.57
N SER A 119 -4.73 17.51 -5.60
CA SER A 119 -5.08 16.10 -5.51
C SER A 119 -4.31 15.30 -6.54
N ILE A 120 -3.92 14.08 -6.15
CA ILE A 120 -3.34 13.07 -7.03
C ILE A 120 -4.17 11.80 -6.92
N SER A 121 -4.37 11.10 -8.04
CA SER A 121 -5.04 9.80 -8.00
C SER A 121 -4.37 8.80 -8.93
N PHE A 122 -4.41 7.55 -8.50
CA PHE A 122 -3.84 6.41 -9.20
C PHE A 122 -4.91 5.35 -9.39
N THR A 123 -4.93 4.69 -10.54
CA THR A 123 -5.62 3.40 -10.71
C THR A 123 -4.57 2.32 -10.82
N VAL A 124 -4.55 1.41 -9.84
CA VAL A 124 -3.70 0.23 -9.85
C VAL A 124 -4.54 -0.95 -10.29
N SER A 125 -4.04 -1.76 -11.22
CA SER A 125 -4.66 -3.01 -11.64
C SER A 125 -3.67 -4.15 -11.55
N TRP A 126 -4.16 -5.34 -11.22
CA TRP A 126 -3.35 -6.56 -11.10
C TRP A 126 -4.20 -7.78 -11.41
N THR A 127 -3.55 -8.88 -11.77
CA THR A 127 -4.16 -10.20 -11.86
C THR A 127 -3.77 -11.05 -10.66
N SER A 128 -4.64 -11.97 -10.27
CA SER A 128 -4.24 -13.08 -9.41
C SER A 128 -3.16 -13.92 -10.08
N ARG A 129 -2.36 -14.63 -9.27
CA ARG A 129 -1.27 -15.51 -9.75
C ARG A 129 -1.75 -16.63 -10.68
N ASP A 130 -2.97 -17.11 -10.49
CA ASP A 130 -3.60 -18.10 -11.36
C ASP A 130 -4.21 -17.47 -12.63
N GLU A 131 -4.04 -16.15 -12.81
CA GLU A 131 -4.56 -15.32 -13.90
C GLU A 131 -6.09 -15.34 -14.07
N THR A 132 -6.83 -15.93 -13.12
CA THR A 132 -8.28 -16.10 -13.24
C THR A 132 -9.06 -14.83 -12.92
N LYS A 133 -8.49 -13.92 -12.13
CA LYS A 133 -9.18 -12.73 -11.63
C LYS A 133 -8.36 -11.47 -11.90
N GLN A 134 -8.92 -10.58 -12.71
CA GLN A 134 -8.42 -9.21 -12.88
C GLN A 134 -9.06 -8.28 -11.84
N ASN A 135 -8.23 -7.51 -11.15
CA ASN A 135 -8.65 -6.58 -10.10
C ASN A 135 -8.12 -5.18 -10.42
N SER A 136 -8.81 -4.16 -9.91
CA SER A 136 -8.31 -2.79 -9.93
C SER A 136 -8.81 -1.99 -8.73
N LYS A 137 -8.04 -1.00 -8.32
CA LYS A 137 -8.37 -0.07 -7.25
C LYS A 137 -7.92 1.33 -7.64
N LYS A 138 -8.87 2.27 -7.59
CA LYS A 138 -8.57 3.71 -7.62
C LYS A 138 -8.21 4.16 -6.20
N LEU A 139 -7.14 4.95 -6.09
CA LEU A 139 -6.65 5.57 -4.86
C LEU A 139 -6.56 7.07 -5.11
N THR A 140 -7.08 7.86 -4.18
CA THR A 140 -7.06 9.34 -4.27
C THR A 140 -6.42 9.90 -3.01
N TYR A 141 -5.56 10.90 -3.18
CA TYR A 141 -4.85 11.57 -2.09
C TYR A 141 -4.95 13.09 -2.25
N THR A 142 -4.77 13.79 -1.14
CA THR A 142 -4.72 15.25 -1.09
C THR A 142 -3.28 15.72 -0.98
N ASN A 143 -2.97 16.84 -1.64
CA ASN A 143 -1.71 17.55 -1.46
C ASN A 143 -2.03 18.88 -0.76
N GLU A 144 -1.79 18.91 0.55
CA GLU A 144 -2.10 20.07 1.39
C GLU A 144 -1.12 21.24 1.17
N ASP A 145 0.04 20.99 0.56
CA ASP A 145 1.02 22.01 0.21
C ASP A 145 0.70 22.72 -1.12
N ALA A 146 -0.29 22.23 -1.88
CA ALA A 146 -0.68 22.87 -3.12
C ALA A 146 -1.24 24.28 -2.84
N ALA A 147 -0.71 25.28 -3.56
CA ALA A 147 -1.23 26.64 -3.47
C ALA A 147 -2.75 26.63 -3.73
N PRO A 148 -3.55 27.38 -2.95
CA PRO A 148 -4.98 27.46 -3.20
C PRO A 148 -5.19 27.95 -4.62
N LYS A 149 -6.05 27.25 -5.39
CA LYS A 149 -6.47 27.74 -6.71
C LYS A 149 -6.97 29.17 -6.51
N GLU A 150 -6.32 30.15 -7.14
CA GLU A 150 -6.85 31.51 -7.19
C GLU A 150 -8.29 31.40 -7.69
N THR A 151 -9.25 31.66 -6.82
CA THR A 151 -10.62 31.86 -7.23
C THR A 151 -10.59 33.09 -8.14
N GLU A 152 -10.91 32.90 -9.43
CA GLU A 152 -11.12 33.99 -10.36
C GLU A 152 -12.02 35.03 -9.69
N LYS A 153 -11.41 36.14 -9.25
CA LYS A 153 -12.16 37.31 -8.82
C LYS A 153 -12.88 37.81 -10.05
N TRP A 154 -14.14 37.41 -10.20
CA TRP A 154 -15.05 37.98 -11.17
C TRP A 154 -14.97 39.51 -11.05
N LYS A 155 -14.40 40.15 -12.08
CA LYS A 155 -14.51 41.60 -12.24
C LYS A 155 -15.98 41.87 -12.52
N ILE A 156 -16.69 42.35 -11.51
CA ILE A 156 -17.98 43.01 -11.70
C ILE A 156 -17.66 44.28 -12.48
N GLN A 157 -18.06 44.33 -13.75
CA GLN A 157 -18.12 45.54 -14.55
C GLN A 157 -19.42 46.28 -14.29
#